data_AF-A0A2E4GIU6-F1
#
_entry.id   AF-A0A2E4GIU6-F1
#
_cell.length_a   1.000
_cell.length_b   1.000
_cell.length_c   1.000
_cell.angle_alpha   90.00
_cell.angle_beta   90.00
_cell.angle_gamma   90.00
#
_symmetry.space_group_name_H-M   'P 1'
#
loop_
_entity.id
_entity.type
_entity.pdbx_description
1 polymer ?
#
loop_
_entity_poly.entity_id
_entity_poly.type
_entity_poly.pdbx_seq_one_letter_code
_entity_poly.pdbx_strand_id
1 'polypeptide(L)' 'MTDEKEKIKTDLFRQAMRRFAATVSIISTVSDDGTPHGMAATAVTSLSFDPLSLLVAVN' A
#
# COMPACT_ATOMS: atom_id res chain seq x y z
N MET A 1 19.41 -11.62 21.39
CA MET A 1 18.90 -10.39 22.03
C MET A 1 18.92 -9.21 21.05
N THR A 2 18.50 -9.45 19.80
CA THR A 2 18.46 -8.46 18.69
C THR A 2 17.07 -8.40 18.07
N ASP A 3 16.32 -9.51 18.07
CA ASP A 3 14.93 -9.59 17.57
C ASP A 3 13.89 -8.74 18.30
N GLU A 4 13.95 -8.60 19.63
CA GLU A 4 12.94 -7.84 20.38
C GLU A 4 12.97 -6.35 20.05
N LYS A 5 14.17 -5.77 19.85
CA LYS A 5 14.31 -4.36 19.47
C LYS A 5 13.80 -4.10 18.05
N GLU A 6 13.94 -5.06 17.15
CA GLU A 6 13.49 -4.96 15.75
C GLU A 6 11.95 -5.03 15.65
N LYS A 7 11.33 -5.96 16.40
CA LYS A 7 9.87 -6.09 16.46
C LYS A 7 9.18 -4.84 17.01
N ILE A 8 9.71 -4.27 18.10
CA ILE A 8 9.16 -3.04 18.70
C ILE A 8 9.15 -1.90 17.68
N LYS A 9 10.21 -1.75 16.87
CA LYS A 9 10.26 -0.71 15.82
C LYS A 9 9.20 -0.92 14.74
N THR A 10 9.00 -2.16 14.29
CA THR A 10 8.00 -2.49 13.28
C THR A 10 6.58 -2.18 13.75
N ASP A 11 6.25 -2.54 14.98
CA ASP A 11 4.93 -2.30 15.54
C ASP A 11 4.67 -0.81 15.78
N LEU A 12 5.67 -0.06 16.25
CA LEU A 12 5.59 1.39 16.38
C LEU A 12 5.38 2.08 15.02
N PHE A 13 6.12 1.66 13.99
CA PHE A 13 5.95 2.18 12.64
C PHE A 13 4.53 1.90 12.11
N ARG A 14 4.03 0.67 12.25
CA ARG A 14 2.67 0.31 11.84
C ARG A 14 1.62 1.14 12.58
N GLN A 15 1.79 1.33 13.89
CA GLN A 15 0.88 2.16 14.69
C GLN A 15 0.91 3.63 14.25
N ALA A 16 2.08 4.18 13.94
CA ALA A 16 2.20 5.54 13.41
C ALA A 16 1.44 5.68 12.08
N MET A 17 1.61 4.73 11.15
CA MET A 17 0.91 4.74 9.87
C MET A 17 -0.62 4.65 10.01
N ARG A 18 -1.15 3.91 11.00
CA ARG A 18 -2.61 3.83 11.26
C ARG A 18 -3.26 5.16 11.65
N ARG A 19 -2.49 6.14 12.13
CA ARG A 19 -3.01 7.47 12.49
C ARG A 19 -3.22 8.36 11.27
N PHE A 20 -2.62 8.02 10.13
CA PHE A 20 -2.80 8.72 8.88
C PHE A 20 -4.03 8.16 8.16
N ALA A 21 -5.13 8.90 8.20
CA ALA A 21 -6.35 8.52 7.49
C ALA A 21 -6.07 8.52 5.98
N ALA A 22 -6.37 7.40 5.32
CA ALA A 22 -6.20 7.23 3.89
C ALA A 22 -7.44 6.56 3.30
N THR A 23 -7.73 6.88 2.04
CA THR A 23 -8.79 6.20 1.28
C THR A 23 -8.42 4.75 1.06
N VAL A 24 -9.40 3.85 1.18
CA VAL A 24 -9.26 2.46 0.74
C VAL A 24 -9.67 2.37 -0.72
N SER A 25 -8.75 1.96 -1.58
CA SER A 25 -9.00 1.69 -3.01
C SER A 25 -8.88 0.19 -3.29
N ILE A 26 -9.64 -0.32 -4.26
CA ILE A 26 -9.45 -1.67 -4.80
C ILE A 26 -8.66 -1.55 -6.11
N ILE A 27 -7.45 -2.08 -6.12
CA ILE A 27 -6.64 -2.21 -7.31
C ILE A 27 -6.99 -3.56 -7.95
N SER A 28 -7.51 -3.54 -9.17
CA SER A 28 -7.89 -4.74 -9.90
C SER A 28 -7.09 -4.85 -11.19
N THR A 29 -6.74 -6.08 -11.55
CA THR A 29 -6.14 -6.40 -12.86
C THR A 29 -6.62 -7.76 -13.33
N VAL A 30 -6.36 -8.08 -14.58
CA VAL A 30 -6.58 -9.41 -15.16
C VAL A 30 -5.23 -9.87 -15.69
N SER A 31 -4.81 -11.07 -15.30
CA SER A 31 -3.57 -11.68 -15.81
C SER A 31 -3.75 -12.11 -17.27
N ASP A 32 -2.64 -12.37 -17.95
CA ASP A 32 -2.65 -12.76 -19.37
C ASP A 32 -3.45 -14.05 -19.64
N ASP A 33 -3.60 -14.92 -18.63
CA ASP A 33 -4.41 -16.14 -18.67
C ASP A 33 -5.92 -15.91 -18.45
N GLY A 34 -6.34 -14.65 -18.26
CA GLY A 34 -7.71 -14.26 -17.97
C GLY A 34 -8.09 -14.32 -16.49
N THR A 35 -7.18 -14.70 -15.59
CA THR A 35 -7.47 -14.79 -14.16
C THR A 35 -7.60 -13.39 -13.54
N PRO A 36 -8.74 -13.03 -12.90
CA PRO A 36 -8.90 -11.74 -12.24
C PRO A 36 -8.16 -11.70 -10.91
N HIS A 37 -7.53 -10.55 -10.63
CA HIS A 37 -6.82 -10.27 -9.39
C HIS A 37 -7.30 -8.95 -8.79
N GLY A 38 -7.32 -8.88 -7.46
CA GLY A 38 -7.74 -7.70 -6.72
C GLY A 38 -6.97 -7.53 -5.41
N MET A 39 -6.62 -6.30 -5.08
CA MET A 39 -5.94 -5.94 -3.83
C MET A 39 -6.57 -4.67 -3.24
N ALA A 40 -6.96 -4.74 -1.96
CA ALA A 40 -7.28 -3.54 -1.20
C ALA A 40 -5.98 -2.81 -0.83
N ALA A 41 -5.89 -1.53 -1.20
CA ALA A 41 -4.72 -0.70 -0.97
C ALA A 41 -5.10 0.66 -0.39
N THR A 42 -4.32 1.14 0.57
CA THR A 42 -4.41 2.50 1.12
C THR A 42 -3.23 3.38 0.74
N ALA A 43 -2.13 2.78 0.27
CA ALA A 43 -0.95 3.48 -0.21
C ALA A 43 -1.12 3.90 -1.68
N VAL A 44 -2.13 4.73 -1.95
CA VAL A 44 -2.46 5.25 -3.29
C VAL A 44 -2.40 6.77 -3.29
N THR A 45 -1.80 7.38 -4.31
CA THR A 45 -1.68 8.85 -4.40
C THR A 45 -1.65 9.33 -5.84
N SER A 46 -2.35 10.43 -6.14
CA SER A 46 -2.24 11.15 -7.42
C SER A 46 -0.84 11.72 -7.58
N LEU A 47 -0.17 11.41 -8.70
CA LEU A 47 1.24 11.74 -8.91
C LEU A 47 1.40 12.99 -9.79
N SER A 48 0.80 13.00 -10.98
CA SER A 48 0.86 14.14 -11.90
C SER A 48 -0.43 14.27 -12.70
N PHE A 49 -0.70 15.50 -13.13
CA PHE A 49 -1.77 15.81 -14.07
C PHE A 49 -1.30 15.73 -15.53
N ASP A 50 -0.02 16.03 -15.80
CA ASP A 50 0.56 15.98 -17.14
C ASP A 50 1.93 15.27 -17.09
N PRO A 51 2.03 13.99 -17.48
CA PRO A 51 0.91 13.11 -17.86
C PRO A 51 0.04 12.71 -16.65
N LEU A 52 -1.23 12.41 -16.90
CA LEU A 52 -2.15 11.87 -15.89
C LEU A 52 -1.57 10.58 -15.30
N SER A 53 -1.23 10.61 -14.02
CA SER A 53 -0.58 9.47 -13.36
C SER A 53 -0.93 9.36 -11.89
N LEU A 54 -0.92 8.11 -11.41
CA LEU A 54 -1.16 7.70 -10.04
C LEU A 54 -0.06 6.73 -9.62
N LEU A 55 0.22 6.67 -8.32
CA LEU A 55 1.16 5.73 -7.71
C LEU A 55 0.41 4.81 -6.76
N VAL A 56 0.75 3.51 -6.79
CA VAL A 56 0.44 2.56 -5.72
C VAL A 56 1.71 1.84 -5.28
N ALA A 57 1.93 1.75 -3.97
CA ALA A 57 3.02 0.95 -3.40
C ALA A 57 2.52 -0.46 -3.08
N VAL A 58 3.20 -1.47 -3.63
CA VAL A 58 2.88 -2.91 -3.46
C VAL A 58 4.07 -3.66 -2.86
N ASN A 59 3.82 -4.79 -2.18
CA ASN A 59 4.84 -5.63 -1.55
C ASN A 59 5.18 -6.86 -2.38
#